data_AF-A0A084WDG2-F1
#
_entry.id   AF-A0A084WDG2-F1
#
_cell.length_a   1.000
_cell.length_b   1.000
_cell.length_c   1.000
_cell.angle_alpha   90.00
_cell.angle_beta   90.00
_cell.angle_gamma   90.00
#
_symmetry.space_group_name_H-M   'P 1'
#
loop_
_entity.id
_entity.type
_entity.pdbx_description
1 polymer ?
#
loop_
_entity_poly.entity_id
_entity_poly.type
_entity_poly.pdbx_seq_one_letter_code
_entity_poly.pdbx_strand_id
1 'polypeptide(L)'
;MPSWQPDFIINLSESDFPVKSVSKLTDFLTANKGRNFLLQQKVLPLQKYISSTGLDTNFVECSGRMWSIGKRSLPVGITYQGGSDWFCLSREFAQYVVNTNDDLVGDLHALMKYTGFGTEVFFHTLLYNSRFCQTHYDSNLKLVSWKLGHGCIDNSQTIDWVGCSPVVIRDEDWSQLMLRVSNDDIFLARKFNPIFDQMIILKLEEKILGKYPPNTPNLNSYWENVYHHHDPDPKNNTSGLIRIAYALTIQAP
;
A
#
# COMPACT_ATOMS: atom_id res chain seq x y z
N MET A 1 11.56 1.34 27.84
CA MET A 1 10.84 1.93 26.68
C MET A 1 11.78 1.91 25.50
N PRO A 2 11.31 1.69 24.25
CA PRO A 2 12.22 1.75 23.11
C PRO A 2 12.75 3.18 22.96
N SER A 3 14.06 3.32 22.69
CA SER A 3 14.78 4.58 22.48
C SER A 3 14.46 5.24 21.13
N TRP A 4 13.63 4.60 20.31
CA TRP A 4 13.34 5.05 18.97
C TRP A 4 12.34 6.20 18.97
N GLN A 5 12.76 7.31 18.38
CA GLN A 5 12.01 8.55 18.28
C GLN A 5 11.92 8.94 16.79
N PRO A 6 10.99 8.36 16.01
CA PRO A 6 10.82 8.68 14.59
C PRO A 6 10.03 9.99 14.38
N ASP A 7 10.50 10.90 13.52
CA ASP A 7 9.73 12.11 13.17
C ASP A 7 8.53 11.83 12.25
N PHE A 8 8.62 10.76 11.45
CA PHE A 8 7.59 10.36 10.48
C PHE A 8 7.38 8.85 10.47
N ILE A 9 6.16 8.44 10.12
CA ILE A 9 5.79 7.05 9.82
C ILE A 9 5.42 6.96 8.35
N ILE A 10 6.07 6.07 7.60
CA ILE A 10 5.79 5.79 6.18
C ILE A 10 5.46 4.30 6.07
N ASN A 11 4.32 3.96 5.48
CA ASN A 11 3.97 2.56 5.22
C ASN A 11 4.49 2.09 3.86
N LEU A 12 4.98 0.86 3.77
CA LEU A 12 5.49 0.22 2.56
C LEU A 12 5.00 -1.24 2.50
N SER A 13 4.88 -1.79 1.30
CA SER A 13 4.76 -3.23 1.04
C SER A 13 6.04 -3.78 0.43
N GLU A 14 6.09 -5.10 0.24
CA GLU A 14 7.14 -5.81 -0.50
C GLU A 14 7.27 -5.37 -1.97
N SER A 15 6.23 -4.70 -2.50
CA SER A 15 6.14 -4.27 -3.89
C SER A 15 6.39 -2.76 -4.10
N ASP A 16 6.78 -2.05 -3.03
CA ASP A 16 7.20 -0.66 -3.10
C ASP A 16 8.70 -0.57 -3.36
N PHE A 17 9.13 0.42 -4.16
CA PHE A 17 10.55 0.65 -4.43
C PHE A 17 10.87 2.16 -4.43
N PRO A 18 12.03 2.58 -3.88
CA PRO A 18 12.47 3.98 -3.96
C PRO A 18 12.75 4.38 -5.41
N VAL A 19 12.41 5.63 -5.74
CA VAL A 19 12.71 6.24 -7.06
C VAL A 19 13.62 7.48 -6.93
N LYS A 20 13.93 7.88 -5.70
CA LYS A 20 14.91 8.90 -5.31
C LYS A 20 15.74 8.36 -4.14
N SER A 21 16.92 8.94 -3.90
CA SER A 21 17.77 8.53 -2.78
C SER A 21 17.12 8.85 -1.43
N VAL A 22 17.47 8.06 -0.40
CA VAL A 22 17.02 8.28 0.98
C VAL A 22 17.41 9.67 1.48
N SER A 23 18.58 10.18 1.11
CA SER A 23 19.02 11.53 1.46
C SER A 23 18.04 12.61 0.95
N LYS A 24 17.57 12.52 -0.30
CA LYS A 24 16.56 13.46 -0.83
C LYS A 24 15.22 13.36 -0.10
N LEU A 25 14.80 12.16 0.28
CA LEU A 25 13.59 11.96 1.07
C LEU A 25 13.75 12.60 2.46
N THR A 26 14.89 12.37 3.12
CA THR A 26 15.20 12.97 4.43
C THR A 26 15.20 14.49 4.37
N ASP A 27 15.84 15.09 3.36
CA ASP A 27 15.87 16.55 3.19
C ASP A 27 14.46 17.12 3.01
N PHE A 28 13.65 16.48 2.15
CA PHE A 28 12.26 16.89 1.91
C PHE A 28 11.40 16.80 3.17
N LEU A 29 11.47 15.68 3.90
CA LEU A 29 10.70 15.49 5.13
C LEU A 29 11.16 16.42 6.25
N THR A 30 12.46 16.69 6.33
CA THR A 30 13.03 17.64 7.30
C THR A 30 12.49 19.05 7.05
N ALA A 31 12.45 19.48 5.78
CA ALA A 31 11.90 20.78 5.39
C ALA A 31 10.37 20.89 5.63
N ASN A 32 9.67 19.75 5.69
CA ASN A 32 8.22 19.67 5.86
C ASN A 32 7.81 19.04 7.20
N LYS A 33 8.63 19.19 8.24
CA LYS A 33 8.36 18.62 9.57
C LYS A 33 6.97 19.01 10.08
N GLY A 34 6.23 18.04 10.60
CA GLY A 34 4.88 18.22 11.13
C GLY A 34 3.75 18.18 10.10
N ARG A 35 4.04 18.09 8.79
CA ARG A 35 3.04 17.85 7.74
C ARG A 35 2.58 16.40 7.70
N ASN A 36 1.37 16.18 7.18
CA ASN A 36 0.78 14.85 6.97
C ASN A 36 0.45 14.66 5.49
N PHE A 37 1.12 13.69 4.87
CA PHE A 37 1.08 13.40 3.45
C PHE A 37 0.05 12.31 3.17
N LEU A 38 -1.16 12.75 2.79
CA LEU A 38 -2.28 11.89 2.41
C LEU A 38 -2.79 12.32 1.05
N LEU A 39 -2.71 11.43 0.06
CA LEU A 39 -3.26 11.69 -1.27
C LEU A 39 -4.78 11.47 -1.25
N GLN A 40 -5.54 12.53 -1.48
CA GLN A 40 -7.00 12.49 -1.47
C GLN A 40 -7.56 12.09 -2.84
N GLN A 41 -8.64 11.31 -2.87
CA GLN A 41 -9.36 11.07 -4.12
C GLN A 41 -10.12 12.34 -4.55
N LYS A 42 -10.01 12.71 -5.82
CA LYS A 42 -10.70 13.87 -6.40
C LYS A 42 -11.61 13.51 -7.58
N VAL A 43 -11.77 12.21 -7.84
CA VAL A 43 -12.44 11.70 -9.04
C VAL A 43 -13.95 11.65 -8.82
N LEU A 44 -14.37 11.23 -7.62
CA LEU A 44 -15.77 10.99 -7.30
C LEU A 44 -16.31 12.06 -6.35
N PRO A 45 -17.50 12.62 -6.63
CA PRO A 45 -18.26 13.38 -5.65
C PRO A 45 -18.52 12.52 -4.40
N LEU A 46 -18.62 13.14 -3.23
CA LEU A 46 -18.69 12.43 -1.94
C LEU A 46 -19.76 11.34 -1.88
N GLN A 47 -20.98 11.61 -2.33
CA GLN A 47 -22.07 10.62 -2.32
C GLN A 47 -21.73 9.39 -3.18
N LYS A 48 -21.14 9.63 -4.36
CA LYS A 48 -20.70 8.54 -5.24
C LYS A 48 -19.53 7.79 -4.61
N TYR A 49 -18.57 8.49 -4.01
CA TYR A 49 -17.47 7.89 -3.26
C TYR A 49 -17.98 6.94 -2.18
N ILE A 50 -18.85 7.41 -1.28
CA ILE A 50 -19.47 6.63 -0.19
C ILE A 50 -20.10 5.35 -0.74
N SER A 51 -20.94 5.47 -1.78
CA SER A 51 -21.63 4.31 -2.35
C SER A 51 -20.68 3.33 -3.05
N SER A 52 -19.62 3.84 -3.70
CA SER A 52 -18.66 3.02 -4.48
C SER A 52 -17.64 2.28 -3.61
N THR A 53 -17.25 2.87 -2.47
CA THR A 53 -16.32 2.24 -1.52
C THR A 53 -17.03 1.34 -0.51
N GLY A 54 -18.37 1.35 -0.50
CA GLY A 54 -19.16 0.61 0.48
C GLY A 54 -19.07 1.21 1.88
N LEU A 55 -18.72 2.50 2.02
CA LEU A 55 -18.62 3.14 3.33
C LEU A 55 -19.99 3.16 4.06
N ASP A 56 -21.10 3.15 3.31
CA ASP A 56 -22.48 2.99 3.77
C ASP A 56 -22.90 1.53 4.02
N THR A 57 -21.95 0.60 4.06
CA THR A 57 -22.17 -0.85 4.18
C THR A 57 -21.36 -1.40 5.35
N ASN A 58 -21.95 -2.29 6.15
CA ASN A 58 -21.27 -3.01 7.21
C ASN A 58 -20.52 -4.22 6.64
N PHE A 59 -19.25 -4.35 7.00
CA PHE A 59 -18.43 -5.50 6.69
C PHE A 59 -17.95 -6.22 7.95
N VAL A 60 -17.80 -7.55 7.88
CA VAL A 60 -17.20 -8.37 8.93
C VAL A 60 -16.14 -9.27 8.32
N GLU A 61 -14.92 -9.21 8.85
CA GLU A 61 -13.88 -10.17 8.50
C GLU A 61 -14.02 -11.45 9.35
N CYS A 62 -14.22 -12.58 8.69
CA CYS A 62 -14.32 -13.89 9.33
C CYS A 62 -13.92 -15.00 8.35
N SER A 63 -13.18 -16.00 8.84
CA SER A 63 -12.73 -17.17 8.04
C SER A 63 -11.93 -16.79 6.78
N GLY A 64 -11.09 -15.75 6.88
CA GLY A 64 -10.26 -15.29 5.76
C GLY A 64 -11.03 -14.58 4.64
N ARG A 65 -12.28 -14.18 4.89
CA ARG A 65 -13.12 -13.42 3.95
C ARG A 65 -13.76 -12.22 4.65
N MET A 66 -13.96 -11.15 3.89
CA MET A 66 -14.70 -9.96 4.31
C MET A 66 -16.13 -9.99 3.78
N TRP A 67 -17.08 -10.17 4.68
CA TRP A 67 -18.50 -10.38 4.38
C TRP A 67 -19.27 -9.07 4.42
N SER A 68 -20.10 -8.80 3.43
CA SER A 68 -21.05 -7.69 3.46
C SER A 68 -22.31 -8.12 4.20
N ILE A 69 -22.61 -7.48 5.34
CA ILE A 69 -23.70 -7.89 6.23
C ILE A 69 -24.88 -6.90 6.27
N GLY A 70 -24.90 -5.93 5.35
CA GLY A 70 -26.04 -5.01 5.16
C GLY A 70 -25.65 -3.54 5.23
N LYS A 71 -26.60 -2.67 4.85
CA LYS A 71 -26.41 -1.21 4.84
C LYS A 71 -26.38 -0.62 6.25
N ARG A 72 -25.70 0.54 6.39
CA ARG A 72 -25.67 1.36 7.60
C ARG A 72 -25.84 2.83 7.27
N SER A 73 -26.32 3.59 8.25
CA SER A 73 -26.24 5.05 8.20
C SER A 73 -24.89 5.52 8.71
N LEU A 74 -24.35 6.57 8.11
CA LEU A 74 -23.10 7.19 8.54
C LEU A 74 -23.36 8.24 9.63
N PRO A 75 -22.49 8.33 10.65
CA PRO A 75 -22.50 9.44 11.60
C PRO A 75 -22.57 10.82 10.91
N VAL A 76 -23.36 11.72 11.50
CA VAL A 76 -23.49 13.11 11.04
C VAL A 76 -22.58 14.02 11.86
N GLY A 77 -22.29 15.22 11.34
CA GLY A 77 -21.47 16.22 12.04
C GLY A 77 -19.96 16.13 11.75
N ILE A 78 -19.53 15.17 10.93
CA ILE A 78 -18.16 15.07 10.42
C ILE A 78 -18.13 15.06 8.89
N THR A 79 -16.99 15.45 8.33
CA THR A 79 -16.74 15.42 6.89
C THR A 79 -15.97 14.16 6.53
N TYR A 80 -16.56 13.28 5.71
CA TYR A 80 -15.87 12.11 5.20
C TYR A 80 -14.90 12.49 4.09
N GLN A 81 -13.67 12.01 4.22
CA GLN A 81 -12.64 12.10 3.19
C GLN A 81 -11.97 10.75 3.03
N GLY A 82 -11.36 10.53 1.87
CA GLY A 82 -10.60 9.32 1.62
C GLY A 82 -9.73 9.42 0.38
N GLY A 83 -8.99 8.37 0.10
CA GLY A 83 -8.03 8.31 -0.98
C GLY A 83 -7.07 7.16 -0.80
N SER A 84 -5.79 7.40 -1.06
CA SER A 84 -4.78 6.35 -0.95
C SER A 84 -4.56 5.94 0.50
N ASP A 85 -4.49 4.64 0.75
CA ASP A 85 -4.04 4.03 2.01
C ASP A 85 -2.51 4.07 2.20
N TRP A 86 -1.76 4.60 1.23
CA TRP A 86 -0.34 4.90 1.37
C TRP A 86 -0.16 6.31 1.87
N PHE A 87 0.70 6.49 2.87
CA PHE A 87 0.84 7.74 3.58
C PHE A 87 2.23 7.96 4.15
N CYS A 88 2.51 9.21 4.48
CA CYS A 88 3.58 9.60 5.38
C CYS A 88 2.98 10.53 6.46
N LEU A 89 2.95 10.07 7.71
CA LEU A 89 2.33 10.81 8.82
C LEU A 89 3.41 11.37 9.75
N SER A 90 3.19 12.57 10.27
CA SER A 90 4.03 13.12 11.34
C SER A 90 3.85 12.31 12.62
N ARG A 91 4.88 12.31 13.49
CA ARG A 91 4.79 11.66 14.80
C ARG A 91 3.59 12.15 15.60
N GLU A 92 3.37 13.46 15.63
CA GLU A 92 2.33 14.08 16.47
C GLU A 92 0.93 13.61 16.04
N PHE A 93 0.69 13.48 14.73
CA PHE A 93 -0.57 12.96 14.23
C PHE A 93 -0.68 11.45 14.44
N ALA A 94 0.41 10.69 14.24
CA ALA A 94 0.42 9.25 14.52
C ALA A 94 0.14 8.94 16.01
N GLN A 95 0.64 9.77 16.94
CA GLN A 95 0.31 9.67 18.36
C GLN A 95 -1.15 9.99 18.65
N TYR A 96 -1.73 10.95 17.93
CA TYR A 96 -3.15 11.28 18.05
C TYR A 96 -4.05 10.14 17.55
N VAL A 97 -3.70 9.52 16.42
CA VAL A 97 -4.41 8.37 15.82
C VAL A 97 -4.62 7.21 16.80
N VAL A 98 -3.68 6.97 17.70
CA VAL A 98 -3.73 5.86 18.67
C VAL A 98 -4.33 6.28 20.02
N ASN A 99 -4.68 7.55 20.21
CA ASN A 99 -5.29 8.04 21.45
C ASN A 99 -6.81 7.80 21.46
N THR A 100 -7.24 6.57 21.75
CA THR A 100 -8.66 6.17 21.73
C THR A 100 -9.51 6.78 22.84
N ASN A 101 -8.92 7.57 23.75
CA ASN A 101 -9.67 8.35 24.74
C ASN A 101 -10.27 9.64 24.15
N ASP A 102 -9.86 10.03 22.94
CA ASP A 102 -10.46 11.13 22.19
C ASP A 102 -11.70 10.63 21.44
N ASP A 103 -12.85 11.28 21.63
CA ASP A 103 -14.14 10.82 21.10
C ASP A 103 -14.12 10.61 19.59
N LEU A 104 -13.53 11.55 18.82
CA LEU A 104 -13.45 11.44 17.36
C LEU A 104 -12.60 10.23 16.95
N VAL A 105 -11.49 9.98 17.63
CA VAL A 105 -10.62 8.83 17.37
C VAL A 105 -11.35 7.54 17.70
N GLY A 106 -11.92 7.44 18.90
CA GLY A 106 -12.65 6.25 19.37
C GLY A 106 -13.82 5.88 18.46
N ASP A 107 -14.65 6.87 18.10
CA ASP A 107 -15.82 6.67 17.24
C ASP A 107 -15.44 6.27 15.82
N LEU A 108 -14.39 6.88 15.25
CA LEU A 108 -13.90 6.48 13.93
C LEU A 108 -13.30 5.07 13.95
N HIS A 109 -12.56 4.67 15.00
CA HIS A 109 -12.10 3.28 15.14
C HIS A 109 -13.27 2.30 15.20
N ALA A 110 -14.33 2.63 15.96
CA ALA A 110 -15.54 1.82 16.04
C ALA A 110 -16.25 1.69 14.69
N LEU A 111 -16.32 2.78 13.92
CA LEU A 111 -16.86 2.77 12.55
C LEU A 111 -16.01 1.91 11.61
N MET A 112 -14.68 2.09 11.62
CA MET A 112 -13.75 1.39 10.74
C MET A 112 -13.66 -0.10 11.00
N LYS A 113 -13.90 -0.54 12.25
CA LYS A 113 -13.98 -1.97 12.61
C LYS A 113 -14.95 -2.77 11.72
N TYR A 114 -15.99 -2.12 11.21
CA TYR A 114 -17.01 -2.71 10.34
C TYR A 114 -17.03 -2.09 8.94
N THR A 115 -15.90 -1.57 8.46
CA THR A 115 -15.78 -0.89 7.15
C THR A 115 -14.81 -1.63 6.24
N GLY A 116 -15.26 -1.95 5.03
CA GLY A 116 -14.36 -2.44 3.98
C GLY A 116 -13.40 -1.35 3.54
N PHE A 117 -12.12 -1.70 3.31
CA PHE A 117 -11.06 -0.75 2.92
C PHE A 117 -10.92 0.44 3.88
N GLY A 118 -11.18 0.26 5.18
CA GLY A 118 -11.26 1.36 6.16
C GLY A 118 -10.01 2.26 6.22
N THR A 119 -8.82 1.73 5.88
CA THR A 119 -7.57 2.51 5.81
C THR A 119 -7.57 3.59 4.73
N GLU A 120 -8.35 3.44 3.66
CA GLU A 120 -8.51 4.44 2.60
C GLU A 120 -9.40 5.63 3.02
N VAL A 121 -10.05 5.55 4.19
CA VAL A 121 -11.00 6.56 4.69
C VAL A 121 -10.57 7.13 6.05
N PHE A 122 -10.08 6.27 6.94
CA PHE A 122 -9.84 6.58 8.35
C PHE A 122 -8.91 7.76 8.54
N PHE A 123 -7.70 7.71 7.98
CA PHE A 123 -6.68 8.73 8.21
C PHE A 123 -7.09 10.07 7.63
N HIS A 124 -7.70 10.10 6.46
CA HIS A 124 -8.15 11.32 5.79
C HIS A 124 -9.30 11.97 6.57
N THR A 125 -10.30 11.18 6.97
CA THR A 125 -11.43 11.66 7.76
C THR A 125 -10.96 12.17 9.12
N LEU A 126 -10.09 11.44 9.82
CA LEU A 126 -9.57 11.86 11.12
C LEU A 126 -8.72 13.14 11.02
N LEU A 127 -7.83 13.24 10.02
CA LEU A 127 -7.01 14.43 9.82
C LEU A 127 -7.89 15.66 9.58
N TYR A 128 -8.89 15.54 8.70
CA TYR A 128 -9.74 16.65 8.29
C TYR A 128 -10.64 17.18 9.42
N ASN A 129 -11.11 16.30 10.31
CA ASN A 129 -12.01 16.67 11.40
C ASN A 129 -11.30 16.94 12.74
N SER A 130 -9.97 16.93 12.77
CA SER A 130 -9.19 17.16 13.99
C SER A 130 -8.42 18.48 13.95
N ARG A 131 -7.76 18.80 15.06
CA ARG A 131 -6.80 19.93 15.16
C ARG A 131 -5.65 19.88 14.16
N PHE A 132 -5.45 18.75 13.46
CA PHE A 132 -4.40 18.56 12.47
C PHE A 132 -4.82 18.93 11.04
N CYS A 133 -6.04 19.42 10.81
CA CYS A 133 -6.56 19.69 9.46
C CYS A 133 -5.66 20.62 8.61
N GLN A 134 -5.00 21.60 9.24
CA GLN A 134 -4.08 22.53 8.55
C GLN A 134 -2.69 21.94 8.24
N THR A 135 -2.41 20.72 8.70
CA THR A 135 -1.14 20.03 8.46
C THR A 135 -1.17 19.15 7.21
N HIS A 136 -2.34 18.99 6.58
CA HIS A 136 -2.50 18.19 5.37
C HIS A 136 -1.59 18.70 4.24
N TYR A 137 -0.96 17.76 3.56
CA TYR A 137 -0.27 17.94 2.30
C TYR A 137 -0.86 16.92 1.32
N ASP A 138 -1.41 17.39 0.21
CA ASP A 138 -2.12 16.55 -0.76
C ASP A 138 -1.17 15.83 -1.73
N SER A 139 -0.37 14.95 -1.15
CA SER A 139 0.50 13.98 -1.79
C SER A 139 0.70 12.85 -0.79
N ASN A 140 0.90 11.62 -1.26
CA ASN A 140 1.35 10.51 -0.42
C ASN A 140 2.83 10.17 -0.66
N LEU A 141 3.53 10.99 -1.45
CA LEU A 141 4.93 10.79 -1.88
C LEU A 141 5.15 9.54 -2.75
N LYS A 142 4.08 8.90 -3.22
CA LYS A 142 4.12 7.65 -3.99
C LYS A 142 3.51 7.79 -5.37
N LEU A 143 4.17 7.17 -6.35
CA LEU A 143 3.54 6.85 -7.62
C LEU A 143 2.86 5.48 -7.51
N VAL A 144 1.55 5.44 -7.76
CA VAL A 144 0.79 4.19 -7.81
C VAL A 144 0.33 3.95 -9.24
N SER A 145 0.74 2.82 -9.84
CA SER A 145 0.49 2.49 -11.25
C SER A 145 -0.95 2.01 -11.49
N TRP A 146 -1.90 2.95 -11.53
CA TRP A 146 -3.28 2.68 -11.94
C TRP A 146 -3.40 2.77 -13.47
N LYS A 147 -3.84 1.69 -14.13
CA LYS A 147 -4.18 1.68 -15.56
C LYS A 147 -5.69 1.45 -15.72
N LEU A 148 -6.37 2.36 -16.43
CA LEU A 148 -7.82 2.28 -16.64
C LEU A 148 -8.20 0.96 -17.32
N GLY A 149 -9.24 0.30 -16.83
CA GLY A 149 -9.71 -0.98 -17.38
C GLY A 149 -8.88 -2.20 -16.96
N HIS A 150 -7.86 -2.02 -16.10
CA HIS A 150 -7.03 -3.10 -15.59
C HIS A 150 -7.07 -3.16 -14.06
N GLY A 151 -6.84 -4.36 -13.51
CA GLY A 151 -6.64 -4.56 -12.06
C GLY A 151 -7.89 -4.59 -11.20
N CYS A 152 -9.08 -4.33 -11.75
CA CYS A 152 -10.35 -4.46 -11.04
C CYS A 152 -10.94 -5.86 -11.21
N ILE A 153 -11.39 -6.47 -10.10
CA ILE A 153 -11.97 -7.82 -10.06
C ILE A 153 -13.34 -7.72 -9.37
N ASP A 154 -14.37 -8.20 -10.06
CA ASP A 154 -15.76 -8.12 -9.62
C ASP A 154 -16.24 -9.35 -8.83
N ASN A 155 -15.52 -10.49 -8.93
CA ASN A 155 -15.85 -11.75 -8.28
C ASN A 155 -14.75 -12.19 -7.30
N SER A 156 -14.43 -11.33 -6.34
CA SER A 156 -13.39 -11.64 -5.35
C SER A 156 -13.78 -12.79 -4.42
N GLN A 157 -12.86 -13.74 -4.25
CA GLN A 157 -12.99 -14.82 -3.26
C GLN A 157 -12.66 -14.35 -1.84
N THR A 158 -12.14 -13.14 -1.65
CA THR A 158 -11.75 -12.61 -0.34
C THR A 158 -12.68 -11.54 0.21
N ILE A 159 -13.55 -10.92 -0.62
CA ILE A 159 -14.49 -9.89 -0.17
C ILE A 159 -15.80 -9.89 -0.99
N ASP A 160 -16.92 -9.58 -0.35
CA ASP A 160 -18.22 -9.29 -0.99
C ASP A 160 -18.26 -7.87 -1.60
N TRP A 161 -17.24 -7.49 -2.38
CA TRP A 161 -17.17 -6.18 -3.04
C TRP A 161 -16.25 -6.22 -4.26
N VAL A 162 -16.40 -5.22 -5.15
CA VAL A 162 -15.48 -5.04 -6.28
C VAL A 162 -14.25 -4.30 -5.79
N GLY A 163 -13.09 -4.93 -5.92
CA GLY A 163 -11.80 -4.35 -5.57
C GLY A 163 -10.96 -4.07 -6.80
N CYS A 164 -10.10 -3.04 -6.73
CA CYS A 164 -9.10 -2.78 -7.76
C CYS A 164 -7.69 -2.81 -7.14
N SER A 165 -6.71 -3.26 -7.93
CA SER A 165 -5.30 -3.25 -7.56
C SER A 165 -4.45 -2.58 -8.63
N PRO A 166 -3.40 -1.83 -8.26
CA PRO A 166 -2.46 -1.27 -9.22
C PRO A 166 -1.76 -2.36 -10.02
N VAL A 167 -1.41 -2.04 -11.27
CA VAL A 167 -0.67 -2.97 -12.14
C VAL A 167 0.84 -2.94 -11.84
N VAL A 168 1.55 -3.97 -12.28
CA VAL A 168 3.00 -4.03 -12.19
C VAL A 168 3.62 -3.03 -13.15
N ILE A 169 4.56 -2.22 -12.66
CA ILE A 169 5.42 -1.34 -13.46
C ILE A 169 6.50 -2.19 -14.12
N ARG A 170 6.72 -1.99 -15.41
CA ARG A 170 7.67 -2.76 -16.24
C ARG A 170 8.73 -1.85 -16.87
N ASP A 171 9.73 -2.44 -17.49
CA ASP A 171 10.81 -1.72 -18.17
C ASP A 171 10.28 -0.78 -19.27
N GLU A 172 9.21 -1.19 -19.96
CA GLU A 172 8.51 -0.39 -20.96
C GLU A 172 7.92 0.91 -20.40
N ASP A 173 7.61 0.96 -19.09
CA ASP A 173 7.06 2.14 -18.41
C ASP A 173 8.17 3.14 -18.01
N TRP A 174 9.47 2.82 -18.20
CA TRP A 174 10.61 3.60 -17.69
C TRP A 174 10.54 5.09 -18.00
N SER A 175 10.29 5.45 -19.26
CA SER A 175 10.28 6.84 -19.70
C SER A 175 9.17 7.64 -19.00
N GLN A 176 7.98 7.06 -18.84
CA GLN A 176 6.87 7.70 -18.14
C GLN A 176 7.13 7.80 -16.63
N LEU A 177 7.69 6.74 -16.04
CA LEU A 177 8.09 6.74 -14.63
C LEU A 177 9.10 7.87 -14.36
N MET A 178 10.14 7.98 -15.17
CA MET A 178 11.17 9.01 -15.00
C MET A 178 10.65 10.44 -15.21
N LEU A 179 9.70 10.63 -16.13
CA LEU A 179 9.02 11.91 -16.32
C LEU A 179 8.29 12.35 -15.04
N ARG A 180 7.51 11.44 -14.44
CA ARG A 180 6.77 11.70 -13.20
C ARG A 180 7.70 11.96 -12.02
N VAL A 181 8.72 11.12 -11.85
CA VAL A 181 9.69 11.23 -10.75
C VAL A 181 10.47 12.55 -10.78
N SER A 182 10.72 13.10 -11.98
CA SER A 182 11.47 14.35 -12.13
C SER A 182 10.64 15.61 -11.86
N ASN A 183 9.32 15.56 -12.07
CA ASN A 183 8.45 16.73 -11.98
C ASN A 183 7.66 16.80 -10.66
N ASP A 184 7.45 15.67 -9.99
CA ASP A 184 6.59 15.58 -8.82
C ASP A 184 7.40 15.26 -7.54
N ASP A 185 6.83 15.56 -6.37
CA ASP A 185 7.31 15.14 -5.04
C ASP A 185 7.08 13.63 -4.79
N ILE A 186 7.57 12.80 -5.70
CA ILE A 186 7.48 11.34 -5.65
C ILE A 186 8.83 10.79 -5.23
N PHE A 187 8.84 9.97 -4.18
CA PHE A 187 10.05 9.35 -3.63
C PHE A 187 9.99 7.83 -3.68
N LEU A 188 8.77 7.27 -3.77
CA LEU A 188 8.49 5.84 -3.85
C LEU A 188 7.58 5.55 -5.03
N ALA A 189 7.62 4.34 -5.58
CA ALA A 189 6.68 3.88 -6.58
C ALA A 189 6.22 2.45 -6.30
N ARG A 190 5.03 2.09 -6.81
CA ARG A 190 4.45 0.74 -6.72
C ARG A 190 3.51 0.44 -7.89
N LYS A 191 3.31 -0.82 -8.29
CA LYS A 191 3.89 -2.04 -7.71
C LYS A 191 5.02 -2.58 -8.59
N PHE A 192 6.08 -3.08 -7.98
CA PHE A 192 7.14 -3.84 -8.65
C PHE A 192 7.03 -5.31 -8.27
N ASN A 193 7.35 -6.20 -9.21
CA ASN A 193 7.42 -7.62 -8.94
C ASN A 193 8.45 -8.27 -9.89
N PRO A 194 9.55 -8.85 -9.36
CA PRO A 194 10.64 -9.40 -10.15
C PRO A 194 10.26 -10.65 -10.96
N ILE A 195 9.18 -11.37 -10.61
CA ILE A 195 8.65 -12.46 -11.45
C ILE A 195 8.17 -11.91 -12.80
N PHE A 196 7.58 -10.72 -12.80
CA PHE A 196 7.05 -10.10 -14.00
C PHE A 196 8.11 -9.28 -14.74
N ASP A 197 8.92 -8.51 -14.00
CA ASP A 197 9.99 -7.70 -14.59
C ASP A 197 11.03 -7.29 -13.52
N GLN A 198 12.18 -7.95 -13.52
CA GLN A 198 13.33 -7.59 -12.67
C GLN A 198 14.14 -6.42 -13.27
N MET A 199 14.10 -6.21 -14.59
CA MET A 199 14.97 -5.23 -15.26
C MET A 199 14.67 -3.80 -14.84
N ILE A 200 13.39 -3.47 -14.65
CA ILE A 200 12.98 -2.16 -14.14
C ILE A 200 13.54 -1.88 -12.73
N ILE A 201 13.61 -2.91 -11.88
CA ILE A 201 14.15 -2.82 -10.51
C ILE A 201 15.65 -2.53 -10.58
N LEU A 202 16.40 -3.32 -11.36
CA LEU A 202 17.84 -3.13 -11.54
C LEU A 202 18.17 -1.73 -12.10
N LYS A 203 17.39 -1.22 -13.07
CA LYS A 203 17.56 0.14 -13.61
C LYS A 203 17.32 1.22 -12.57
N LEU A 204 16.33 1.03 -11.68
CA LEU A 204 16.11 1.95 -10.56
C LEU A 204 17.25 1.91 -9.55
N GLU A 205 17.74 0.72 -9.21
CA GLU A 205 18.91 0.54 -8.34
C GLU A 205 20.14 1.26 -8.91
N GLU A 206 20.47 1.02 -10.18
CA GLU A 206 21.61 1.67 -10.83
C GLU A 206 21.46 3.19 -10.88
N LYS A 207 20.25 3.69 -11.11
CA LYS A 207 19.97 5.14 -11.14
C LYS A 207 20.19 5.78 -9.77
N ILE A 208 19.81 5.10 -8.69
CA ILE A 208 19.80 5.67 -7.34
C ILE A 208 21.14 5.46 -6.63
N LEU A 209 21.73 4.28 -6.79
CA LEU A 209 22.91 3.81 -6.06
C LEU A 209 24.18 3.79 -6.91
N GLY A 210 24.05 3.90 -8.24
CA GLY A 210 25.16 3.74 -9.18
C GLY A 210 25.25 2.32 -9.73
N LYS A 211 26.06 2.14 -10.78
CA LYS A 211 26.19 0.86 -11.48
C LYS A 211 26.80 -0.22 -10.60
N TYR A 212 26.34 -1.46 -10.79
CA TYR A 212 26.99 -2.63 -10.22
C TYR A 212 28.42 -2.78 -10.76
N PRO A 213 29.35 -3.34 -9.96
CA PRO A 213 30.67 -3.70 -10.44
C PRO A 213 30.61 -4.62 -11.68
N PRO A 214 31.57 -4.51 -12.62
CA PRO A 214 31.67 -5.45 -13.72
C PRO A 214 31.75 -6.90 -13.21
N ASN A 215 31.12 -7.84 -13.95
CA ASN A 215 31.09 -9.27 -13.62
C ASN A 215 30.41 -9.60 -12.28
N THR A 216 29.46 -8.78 -11.82
CA THR A 216 28.62 -9.12 -10.67
C THR A 216 27.87 -10.44 -10.96
N PRO A 217 28.11 -11.51 -10.18
CA PRO A 217 27.51 -12.81 -10.46
C PRO A 217 26.00 -12.74 -10.26
N ASN A 218 25.24 -13.43 -11.11
CA ASN A 218 23.80 -13.62 -10.96
C ASN A 218 22.95 -12.33 -10.92
N LEU A 219 23.47 -11.19 -11.40
CA LEU A 219 22.78 -9.90 -11.36
C LEU A 219 21.39 -9.94 -12.01
N ASN A 220 21.27 -10.68 -13.11
CA ASN A 220 20.04 -10.80 -13.90
C ASN A 220 19.23 -12.07 -13.58
N SER A 221 19.48 -12.68 -12.42
CA SER A 221 18.78 -13.88 -11.99
C SER A 221 17.88 -13.54 -10.79
N TYR A 222 16.74 -14.24 -10.70
CA TYR A 222 15.80 -14.14 -9.58
C TYR A 222 15.47 -15.54 -9.05
N TRP A 223 15.42 -15.68 -7.74
CA TRP A 223 15.03 -16.92 -7.06
C TRP A 223 13.96 -16.61 -6.02
N GLU A 224 12.85 -17.34 -6.07
CA GLU A 224 11.77 -17.28 -5.09
C GLU A 224 11.56 -18.66 -4.50
N ASN A 225 11.58 -18.75 -3.18
CA ASN A 225 11.27 -19.98 -2.49
C ASN A 225 9.75 -20.15 -2.38
N VAL A 226 9.22 -21.23 -2.97
CA VAL A 226 7.79 -21.59 -2.96
C VAL A 226 7.44 -22.75 -2.01
N TYR A 227 8.42 -23.25 -1.26
CA TYR A 227 8.27 -24.36 -0.30
C TYR A 227 9.36 -24.34 0.79
N HIS A 228 8.95 -24.30 2.06
CA HIS A 228 9.84 -24.56 3.18
C HIS A 228 9.39 -25.77 4.00
N HIS A 229 10.31 -26.68 4.34
CA HIS A 229 10.01 -27.90 5.11
C HIS A 229 9.52 -27.67 6.56
N HIS A 230 9.60 -26.43 7.05
CA HIS A 230 9.05 -26.02 8.35
C HIS A 230 7.64 -25.42 8.24
N ASP A 231 7.14 -25.19 7.01
CA ASP A 231 5.77 -24.73 6.83
C ASP A 231 4.80 -25.83 7.31
N PRO A 232 3.71 -25.47 8.00
CA PRO A 232 2.74 -26.44 8.47
C PRO A 232 2.18 -27.25 7.30
N ASP A 233 2.08 -28.58 7.50
CA ASP A 233 1.78 -29.54 6.43
C ASP A 233 0.58 -29.07 5.60
N PRO A 234 0.77 -28.73 4.31
CA PRO A 234 -0.27 -28.04 3.58
C PRO A 234 -1.40 -29.03 3.29
N LYS A 235 -2.61 -28.72 3.77
CA LYS A 235 -3.82 -29.51 3.53
C LYS A 235 -3.93 -29.89 2.05
N ASN A 236 -3.75 -31.18 1.71
CA ASN A 236 -3.97 -31.89 0.44
C ASN A 236 -3.38 -31.32 -0.88
N ASN A 237 -3.19 -30.00 -1.05
CA ASN A 237 -2.82 -29.35 -2.32
C ASN A 237 -1.32 -29.37 -2.65
N THR A 238 -0.42 -29.54 -1.67
CA THR A 238 1.03 -29.68 -1.93
C THR A 238 1.47 -31.09 -2.24
N SER A 239 0.57 -32.08 -2.14
CA SER A 239 0.88 -33.47 -2.50
C SER A 239 1.37 -33.58 -3.95
N GLY A 240 0.83 -32.78 -4.87
CA GLY A 240 1.29 -32.72 -6.27
C GLY A 240 2.67 -32.09 -6.43
N LEU A 241 2.88 -30.91 -5.83
CA LEU A 241 4.16 -30.19 -5.86
C LEU A 241 5.30 -31.02 -5.25
N ILE A 242 5.08 -31.64 -4.10
CA ILE A 242 6.08 -32.47 -3.42
C ILE A 242 6.42 -33.71 -4.25
N ARG A 243 5.41 -34.35 -4.89
CA ARG A 243 5.66 -35.49 -5.80
C ARG A 243 6.50 -35.09 -7.01
N ILE A 244 6.20 -33.95 -7.63
CA ILE A 244 6.98 -33.42 -8.75
C ILE A 244 8.39 -33.09 -8.29
N ALA A 245 8.56 -32.38 -7.18
CA ALA A 245 9.86 -32.05 -6.61
C ALA A 245 10.70 -33.31 -6.32
N TYR A 246 10.09 -34.32 -5.69
CA TYR A 246 10.74 -35.61 -5.42
C TYR A 246 11.16 -36.32 -6.72
N ALA A 247 10.29 -36.36 -7.73
CA ALA A 247 10.63 -36.94 -9.03
C ALA A 247 11.83 -36.24 -9.70
N LEU A 248 11.88 -34.91 -9.62
CA LEU A 248 13.01 -34.12 -10.13
C LEU A 248 14.33 -34.42 -9.38
N THR A 249 14.29 -34.71 -8.08
CA THR A 249 15.50 -35.07 -7.32
C THR A 249 16.08 -36.44 -7.70
N ILE A 250 15.26 -37.38 -8.20
CA ILE A 250 15.71 -38.71 -8.60
C ILE A 250 16.22 -38.74 -10.05
N GLN A 251 15.81 -37.76 -10.87
CA GLN A 251 16.25 -37.64 -12.27
C GLN A 251 17.59 -36.89 -12.45
N ALA A 252 18.16 -36.33 -11.39
CA ALA A 252 19.47 -35.70 -11.45
C ALA A 252 20.57 -36.80 -11.57
N PRO A 253 21.42 -36.77 -12.62
CA PRO A 253 22.49 -37.75 -12.84
C PRO A 253 23.63 -37.65 -11.82
#